data_AF-A0A4Q3RK81-F1
#
_entry.id   AF-A0A4Q3RK81-F1
#
_cell.length_a   1.000
_cell.length_b   1.000
_cell.length_c   1.000
_cell.angle_alpha   90.00
_cell.angle_beta   90.00
_cell.angle_gamma   90.00
#
_symmetry.space_group_name_H-M   'P 1'
#
loop_
_entity.id
_entity.type
_entity.pdbx_description
1 polymer ?
#
loop_
_entity_poly.entity_id
_entity_poly.type
_entity_poly.pdbx_seq_one_letter_code
_entity_poly.pdbx_strand_id
1 'polypeptide(L)'
;MDTYILLLTLFGMAAFGMAWMPSLTKHTGISYSIIYVGIGMLLYLVFPDKLPKPDPIQNNELAMRLSEMVVLVSLMGSGIKIDRPFSFKNWASPLKLILIAMTLSIGGAAVLGYYFLGFSLAAAVLIGAVLAPTDPVLASDVQVGPPKNDGRKSETRFTLTAEAGLNDGMAFPFTWLAIVLAMQASGKEMSLLNWFGYHLVFKIVVGFIIGYTLG
;
A
#
# COMPACT_ATOMS: atom_id res chain seq x y z
N MET A 1 -3.28 2.49 34.82
CA MET A 1 -2.99 1.44 33.82
C MET A 1 -1.81 1.93 33.02
N ASP A 2 -0.77 1.13 32.89
CA ASP A 2 0.40 1.48 32.08
C ASP A 2 -0.04 1.77 30.63
N THR A 3 0.51 2.82 30.01
CA THR A 3 0.29 3.16 28.60
C THR A 3 0.55 1.97 27.69
N TYR A 4 1.55 1.13 28.03
CA TYR A 4 1.83 -0.11 27.31
C TYR A 4 0.65 -1.10 27.34
N ILE A 5 0.10 -1.34 28.53
CA ILE A 5 -1.05 -2.24 28.72
C ILE A 5 -2.28 -1.68 28.01
N LEU A 6 -2.49 -0.35 28.07
CA LEU A 6 -3.58 0.31 27.36
C LEU A 6 -3.47 0.10 25.84
N LEU A 7 -2.29 0.33 25.26
CA LEU A 7 -2.05 0.14 23.83
C LEU A 7 -2.25 -1.32 23.41
N LEU A 8 -1.72 -2.29 24.18
CA LEU A 8 -1.93 -3.71 23.91
C LEU A 8 -3.41 -4.09 23.97
N THR A 9 -4.14 -3.57 24.96
CA THR A 9 -5.57 -3.85 25.12
C THR A 9 -6.37 -3.26 23.95
N LEU A 10 -6.06 -2.02 23.54
CA LEU A 10 -6.70 -1.38 22.39
C LEU A 10 -6.40 -2.13 21.08
N PHE A 11 -5.14 -2.53 20.88
CA PHE A 11 -4.75 -3.34 19.72
C PHE A 11 -5.48 -4.68 19.71
N GLY A 12 -5.55 -5.37 20.85
CA GLY A 12 -6.28 -6.64 21.00
C GLY A 12 -7.78 -6.49 20.74
N MET A 13 -8.40 -5.44 21.26
CA MET A 13 -9.80 -5.13 20.98
C MET A 13 -10.05 -4.81 19.50
N ALA A 14 -9.18 -4.03 18.86
CA ALA A 14 -9.27 -3.74 17.44
C ALA A 14 -9.10 -5.01 16.59
N ALA A 15 -8.10 -5.84 16.91
CA ALA A 15 -7.87 -7.12 16.24
C ALA A 15 -9.06 -8.08 16.40
N PHE A 16 -9.64 -8.14 17.60
CA PHE A 16 -10.84 -8.93 17.85
C PHE A 16 -12.06 -8.41 17.08
N GLY A 17 -12.25 -7.08 17.05
CA GLY A 17 -13.30 -6.43 16.27
C GLY A 17 -13.20 -6.74 14.77
N MET A 18 -11.99 -6.90 14.23
CA MET A 18 -11.78 -7.21 12.80
C MET A 18 -12.40 -8.55 12.41
N ALA A 19 -12.53 -9.51 13.34
CA ALA A 19 -13.16 -10.80 13.05
C ALA A 19 -14.66 -10.68 12.74
N TRP A 20 -15.35 -9.71 13.34
CA TRP A 20 -16.81 -9.51 13.15
C TRP A 20 -17.15 -8.38 12.18
N MET A 21 -16.20 -7.50 11.89
CA MET A 21 -16.41 -6.33 11.04
C MET A 21 -16.99 -6.68 9.65
N PRO A 22 -16.51 -7.72 8.93
CA PRO A 22 -17.07 -8.10 7.63
C PRO A 22 -18.54 -8.52 7.68
N SER A 23 -19.05 -8.96 8.84
CA SER A 23 -20.47 -9.30 8.99
C SER A 23 -21.34 -8.05 9.23
N LEU A 24 -20.79 -7.02 9.88
CA LEU A 24 -21.48 -5.77 10.18
C LEU A 24 -21.52 -4.84 8.96
N THR A 25 -20.42 -4.75 8.21
CA THR A 25 -20.29 -3.84 7.06
C THR A 25 -21.07 -4.31 5.83
N LYS A 26 -21.34 -5.62 5.71
CA LYS A 26 -22.18 -6.18 4.62
C LYS A 26 -23.56 -5.54 4.51
N HIS A 27 -24.14 -5.08 5.61
CA HIS A 27 -25.48 -4.47 5.62
C HIS A 27 -25.46 -2.97 5.36
N THR A 28 -24.35 -2.28 5.62
CA THR A 28 -24.23 -0.82 5.52
C THR A 28 -23.48 -0.35 4.28
N GLY A 29 -22.69 -1.22 3.65
CA GLY A 29 -21.86 -0.88 2.48
C GLY A 29 -20.68 0.04 2.81
N ILE A 30 -20.41 0.29 4.09
CA ILE A 30 -19.31 1.15 4.54
C ILE A 30 -18.04 0.32 4.68
N SER A 31 -16.92 0.80 4.14
CA SER A 31 -15.59 0.19 4.31
C SER A 31 -15.21 0.13 5.79
N TYR A 32 -14.69 -1.02 6.23
CA TYR A 32 -14.17 -1.18 7.60
C TYR A 32 -13.06 -0.18 7.92
N SER A 33 -12.25 0.24 6.94
CA SER A 33 -11.17 1.23 7.12
C SER A 33 -11.72 2.56 7.63
N ILE A 34 -12.86 3.02 7.09
CA ILE A 34 -13.52 4.27 7.53
C ILE A 34 -13.95 4.14 8.99
N ILE A 35 -14.52 2.99 9.36
CA ILE A 35 -14.98 2.73 10.74
C ILE A 35 -13.80 2.74 11.71
N TYR A 36 -12.71 2.04 11.39
CA TYR A 36 -11.53 1.98 12.26
C TYR A 36 -10.83 3.32 12.40
N VAL A 37 -10.69 4.09 11.32
CA VAL A 37 -10.16 5.46 11.38
C VAL A 37 -11.05 6.35 12.27
N GLY A 38 -12.37 6.25 12.11
CA GLY A 38 -13.33 6.97 12.95
C GLY A 38 -13.25 6.59 14.43
N ILE A 39 -13.18 5.31 14.74
CA ILE A 39 -12.99 4.82 16.11
C ILE A 39 -11.66 5.30 16.69
N GLY A 40 -10.57 5.24 15.93
CA GLY A 40 -9.26 5.73 16.36
C GLY A 40 -9.28 7.23 16.68
N MET A 41 -9.94 8.03 15.83
CA MET A 41 -10.14 9.46 16.05
C MET A 41 -10.95 9.71 17.33
N LEU A 42 -12.07 9.00 17.53
CA LEU A 42 -12.90 9.14 18.73
C LEU A 42 -12.15 8.72 20.01
N LEU A 43 -11.40 7.62 19.97
CA LEU A 43 -10.60 7.17 21.11
C LEU A 43 -9.55 8.21 21.52
N TYR A 44 -8.89 8.83 20.54
CA TYR A 44 -7.93 9.91 20.81
C TYR A 44 -8.62 11.16 21.39
N LEU A 45 -9.80 11.52 20.88
CA LEU A 45 -10.56 12.67 21.40
C LEU A 45 -11.05 12.45 22.86
N VAL A 46 -11.39 11.22 23.23
CA VAL A 46 -11.86 10.88 24.59
C VAL A 46 -10.70 10.72 25.58
N PHE A 47 -9.54 10.24 25.11
CA PHE A 47 -8.37 9.97 25.97
C PHE A 47 -7.06 10.60 25.45
N PRO A 48 -7.01 11.92 25.23
CA PRO A 48 -5.85 12.56 24.60
C PRO A 48 -4.57 12.46 25.44
N ASP A 49 -4.68 12.53 26.77
CA ASP A 49 -3.52 12.52 27.67
C ASP A 49 -2.93 11.11 27.90
N LYS A 50 -3.67 10.05 27.53
CA LYS A 50 -3.26 8.66 27.74
C LYS A 50 -2.74 7.98 26.48
N LEU A 51 -2.98 8.57 25.32
CA LEU A 51 -2.58 8.02 24.03
C LEU A 51 -1.40 8.81 23.46
N PRO A 52 -0.47 8.15 22.75
CA PRO A 52 0.59 8.85 22.05
C PRO A 52 -0.02 9.78 21.01
N LYS A 53 0.55 10.99 20.88
CA LYS A 53 0.13 11.95 19.86
C LYS A 53 0.26 11.31 18.47
N PRO A 54 -0.80 11.28 17.64
CA PRO A 54 -0.77 10.71 16.30
C PRO A 54 -0.11 11.68 15.31
N ASP A 55 1.09 12.15 15.65
CA ASP A 55 1.89 13.04 14.82
C ASP A 55 3.10 12.25 14.29
N PRO A 56 3.10 11.86 13.01
CA PRO A 56 4.20 11.11 12.41
C PRO A 56 5.49 11.93 12.28
N ILE A 57 5.44 13.26 12.37
CA ILE A 57 6.63 14.11 12.35
C ILE A 57 7.31 14.08 13.72
N GLN A 58 6.54 14.17 14.80
CA GLN A 58 7.07 14.09 16.17
C GLN A 58 7.48 12.66 16.56
N ASN A 59 6.72 11.65 16.09
CA ASN A 59 6.94 10.24 16.41
C ASN A 59 7.37 9.44 15.18
N ASN A 60 8.37 9.94 14.44
CA ASN A 60 8.82 9.37 13.17
C ASN A 60 9.23 7.90 13.27
N GLU A 61 10.00 7.52 14.30
CA GLU A 61 10.45 6.13 14.45
C GLU A 61 9.27 5.16 14.61
N LEU A 62 8.30 5.49 15.47
CA LEU A 62 7.11 4.67 15.68
C LEU A 62 6.26 4.59 14.40
N ALA A 63 6.03 5.72 13.73
CA ALA A 63 5.29 5.75 12.47
C ALA A 63 5.95 4.92 11.38
N MET A 64 7.28 5.02 11.26
CA MET A 64 8.09 4.25 10.31
C MET A 64 8.03 2.76 10.59
N ARG A 65 8.24 2.32 11.84
CA ARG A 65 8.21 0.89 12.22
C ARG A 65 6.83 0.27 12.06
N LEU A 66 5.77 1.00 12.43
CA LEU A 66 4.41 0.52 12.22
C LEU A 66 4.08 0.41 10.73
N SER A 67 4.44 1.40 9.93
CA SER A 67 4.19 1.38 8.48
C SER A 67 4.99 0.26 7.80
N GLU A 68 6.26 0.08 8.19
CA GLU A 68 7.11 -1.03 7.73
C GLU A 68 6.46 -2.39 8.04
N MET A 69 5.99 -2.59 9.27
CA MET A 69 5.30 -3.82 9.66
C MET A 69 4.01 -4.03 8.86
N VAL A 70 3.18 -3.00 8.70
CA VAL A 70 1.92 -3.09 7.96
C VAL A 70 2.16 -3.45 6.50
N VAL A 71 3.11 -2.79 5.84
CA VAL A 71 3.45 -3.07 4.43
C VAL A 71 4.05 -4.46 4.25
N LEU A 72 4.91 -4.91 5.17
CA LEU A 72 5.47 -6.26 5.10
C LEU A 72 4.39 -7.34 5.25
N VAL A 73 3.49 -7.18 6.23
CA VAL A 73 2.40 -8.14 6.46
C VAL A 73 1.38 -8.10 5.31
N SER A 74 1.03 -6.92 4.78
CA SER A 74 0.11 -6.80 3.65
C SER A 74 0.66 -7.48 2.40
N LEU A 75 1.91 -7.17 2.02
CA LEU A 75 2.59 -7.73 0.86
C LEU A 75 2.77 -9.24 0.97
N MET A 76 3.20 -9.73 2.12
CA MET A 76 3.31 -11.17 2.37
C MET A 76 1.95 -11.85 2.27
N GLY A 77 0.92 -11.26 2.89
CA GLY A 77 -0.44 -11.79 2.87
C GLY A 77 -1.06 -11.82 1.47
N SER A 78 -0.80 -10.81 0.63
CA SER A 78 -1.22 -10.82 -0.78
C SER A 78 -0.41 -11.81 -1.61
N GLY A 79 0.90 -11.94 -1.37
CA GLY A 79 1.79 -12.86 -2.09
C GLY A 79 1.37 -14.32 -1.89
N ILE A 80 1.09 -14.73 -0.65
CA ILE A 80 0.65 -16.11 -0.32
C ILE A 80 -0.70 -16.46 -0.98
N LYS A 81 -1.57 -15.46 -1.23
CA LYS A 81 -2.87 -15.68 -1.90
C LYS A 81 -2.76 -15.94 -3.39
N ILE A 82 -1.59 -15.71 -4.01
CA ILE A 82 -1.36 -15.96 -5.43
C ILE A 82 -1.18 -17.46 -5.64
N ASP A 83 -2.15 -18.08 -6.32
CA ASP A 83 -2.27 -19.53 -6.45
C ASP A 83 -1.82 -20.06 -7.83
N ARG A 84 -1.19 -19.22 -8.67
CA ARG A 84 -0.75 -19.61 -10.02
C ARG A 84 0.76 -19.47 -10.21
N PRO A 85 1.40 -20.46 -10.86
CA PRO A 85 2.82 -20.36 -11.21
C PRO A 85 3.05 -19.21 -12.19
N PHE A 86 4.24 -18.61 -12.10
CA PHE A 86 4.66 -17.54 -12.98
C PHE A 86 4.76 -17.99 -14.44
N SER A 87 4.14 -17.25 -15.35
CA SER A 87 4.29 -17.41 -16.79
C SER A 87 3.93 -16.10 -17.48
N PHE A 88 4.78 -15.63 -18.39
CA PHE A 88 4.57 -14.37 -19.11
C PHE A 88 3.20 -14.29 -19.81
N LYS A 89 2.66 -15.41 -20.29
CA LYS A 89 1.34 -15.45 -20.94
C LYS A 89 0.21 -15.28 -19.92
N ASN A 90 0.28 -15.98 -18.80
CA ASN A 90 -0.78 -15.97 -17.77
C ASN A 90 -0.74 -14.71 -16.90
N TRP A 91 0.43 -14.08 -16.80
CA TRP A 91 0.66 -12.86 -16.02
C TRP A 91 0.62 -11.58 -16.86
N ALA A 92 0.38 -11.68 -18.16
CA ALA A 92 0.36 -10.53 -19.06
C ALA A 92 -0.60 -9.43 -18.59
N SER A 93 -1.80 -9.79 -18.13
CA SER A 93 -2.80 -8.83 -17.65
C SER A 93 -2.37 -8.11 -16.37
N PRO A 94 -2.02 -8.80 -15.25
CA PRO A 94 -1.51 -8.12 -14.06
C PRO A 94 -0.25 -7.30 -14.33
N LEU A 95 0.69 -7.80 -15.15
CA LEU A 95 1.90 -7.05 -15.50
C LEU A 95 1.60 -5.78 -16.30
N LYS A 96 0.61 -5.78 -17.20
CA LYS A 96 0.18 -4.56 -17.90
C LYS A 96 -0.46 -3.55 -16.96
N LEU A 97 -1.27 -4.00 -16.00
CA LEU A 97 -1.87 -3.11 -15.00
C LEU A 97 -0.79 -2.45 -14.15
N ILE A 98 0.19 -3.21 -13.67
CA ILE A 98 1.28 -2.70 -12.83
C ILE A 98 2.30 -1.87 -13.61
N LEU A 99 2.79 -2.35 -14.75
CA LEU A 99 3.86 -1.66 -15.46
C LEU A 99 3.36 -0.48 -16.29
N ILE A 100 2.15 -0.58 -16.86
CA ILE A 100 1.61 0.44 -17.76
C ILE A 100 0.58 1.29 -17.03
N ALA A 101 -0.52 0.69 -16.56
CA ALA A 101 -1.64 1.48 -16.03
C ALA A 101 -1.26 2.25 -14.76
N MET A 102 -0.58 1.62 -13.80
CA MET A 102 -0.11 2.28 -12.59
C MET A 102 0.95 3.34 -12.91
N THR A 103 1.96 3.06 -13.73
CA THR A 103 2.96 4.07 -14.13
C THR A 103 2.34 5.29 -14.81
N LEU A 104 1.37 5.08 -15.71
CA LEU A 104 0.61 6.16 -16.34
C LEU A 104 -0.23 6.92 -15.31
N SER A 105 -0.81 6.24 -14.33
CA SER A 105 -1.58 6.86 -13.25
C SER A 105 -0.70 7.73 -12.35
N ILE A 106 0.50 7.26 -11.99
CA ILE A 106 1.51 8.04 -11.25
C ILE A 106 1.90 9.27 -12.07
N GLY A 107 2.23 9.08 -13.36
CA GLY A 107 2.59 10.18 -14.25
C GLY A 107 1.47 11.20 -14.41
N GLY A 108 0.23 10.75 -14.59
CA GLY A 108 -0.96 11.60 -14.68
C GLY A 108 -1.19 12.39 -13.39
N ALA A 109 -1.14 11.74 -12.24
CA ALA A 109 -1.26 12.40 -10.93
C ALA A 109 -0.12 13.41 -10.70
N ALA A 110 1.11 13.09 -11.10
CA ALA A 110 2.25 14.00 -11.00
C ALA A 110 2.09 15.22 -11.93
N VAL A 111 1.61 15.03 -13.16
CA VAL A 111 1.30 16.14 -14.09
C VAL A 111 0.20 17.04 -13.50
N LEU A 112 -0.87 16.45 -12.99
CA LEU A 112 -1.95 17.21 -12.35
C LEU A 112 -1.44 17.96 -11.11
N GLY A 113 -0.68 17.30 -10.24
CA GLY A 113 -0.11 17.91 -9.04
C GLY A 113 0.83 19.07 -9.36
N TYR A 114 1.72 18.90 -10.34
CA TYR A 114 2.70 19.92 -10.70
C TYR A 114 2.07 21.12 -11.41
N TYR A 115 1.26 20.89 -12.45
CA TYR A 115 0.73 21.98 -13.28
C TYR A 115 -0.55 22.62 -12.74
N PHE A 116 -1.42 21.85 -12.08
CA PHE A 116 -2.74 22.35 -11.65
C PHE A 116 -2.82 22.65 -10.15
N LEU A 117 -2.06 21.93 -9.30
CA LEU A 117 -2.07 22.14 -7.85
C LEU A 117 -0.84 22.94 -7.34
N GLY A 118 0.12 23.23 -8.22
CA GLY A 118 1.31 24.02 -7.88
C GLY A 118 2.29 23.29 -6.95
N PHE A 119 2.25 21.97 -6.90
CA PHE A 119 3.20 21.18 -6.13
C PHE A 119 4.59 21.20 -6.78
N SER A 120 5.63 21.06 -5.97
CA SER A 120 6.97 20.79 -6.49
C SER A 120 6.98 19.46 -7.25
N LEU A 121 7.88 19.30 -8.21
CA LEU A 121 7.98 18.06 -8.98
C LEU A 121 8.12 16.82 -8.07
N ALA A 122 8.93 16.94 -7.02
CA ALA A 122 9.11 15.88 -6.04
C ALA A 122 7.82 15.54 -5.28
N ALA A 123 7.09 16.55 -4.80
CA ALA A 123 5.82 16.34 -4.11
C ALA A 123 4.75 15.76 -5.04
N ALA A 124 4.70 16.22 -6.30
CA ALA A 124 3.75 15.72 -7.28
C ALA A 124 3.98 14.24 -7.63
N VAL A 125 5.25 13.84 -7.83
CA VAL A 125 5.62 12.43 -8.03
C VAL A 125 5.31 11.59 -6.78
N LEU A 126 5.56 12.12 -5.58
CA LEU A 126 5.24 11.42 -4.33
C LEU A 126 3.75 11.16 -4.19
N ILE A 127 2.92 12.17 -4.45
CA ILE A 127 1.46 12.03 -4.43
C ILE A 127 0.99 10.98 -5.44
N GLY A 128 1.54 11.00 -6.66
CA GLY A 128 1.26 9.95 -7.65
C GLY A 128 1.63 8.56 -7.14
N ALA A 129 2.83 8.41 -6.56
CA ALA A 129 3.33 7.14 -6.03
C ALA A 129 2.50 6.59 -4.86
N VAL A 130 1.92 7.46 -4.03
CA VAL A 130 1.08 7.08 -2.88
C VAL A 130 -0.38 6.83 -3.28
N LEU A 131 -0.90 7.52 -4.29
CA LEU A 131 -2.30 7.39 -4.71
C LEU A 131 -2.55 6.31 -5.77
N ALA A 132 -1.54 5.97 -6.58
CA ALA A 132 -1.70 4.99 -7.65
C ALA A 132 -1.86 3.52 -7.18
N PRO A 133 -1.22 3.07 -6.08
CA PRO A 133 -1.42 1.72 -5.57
C PRO A 133 -2.87 1.51 -5.10
N THR A 134 -3.49 0.41 -5.54
CA THR A 134 -4.90 0.08 -5.29
C THR A 134 -5.07 -1.04 -4.26
N ASP A 135 -5.77 -0.80 -3.14
CA ASP A 135 -5.95 -1.81 -2.07
C ASP A 135 -6.88 -2.97 -2.52
N PRO A 136 -6.41 -4.24 -2.51
CA PRO A 136 -7.22 -5.40 -2.86
C PRO A 136 -8.39 -5.64 -1.92
N VAL A 137 -8.21 -5.31 -0.65
CA VAL A 137 -9.10 -5.75 0.42
C VAL A 137 -10.44 -5.03 0.29
N LEU A 138 -10.42 -3.74 -0.06
CA LEU A 138 -11.62 -2.97 -0.40
C LEU A 138 -12.27 -3.42 -1.72
N ALA A 139 -11.47 -3.77 -2.73
CA ALA A 139 -11.98 -4.22 -4.03
C ALA A 139 -12.59 -5.64 -3.98
N SER A 140 -12.15 -6.48 -3.04
CA SER A 140 -12.64 -7.85 -2.86
C SER A 140 -14.06 -7.91 -2.27
N ASP A 141 -14.48 -6.88 -1.53
CA ASP A 141 -15.84 -6.77 -0.96
C ASP A 141 -16.90 -6.44 -2.03
N VAL A 142 -16.51 -5.89 -3.19
CA VAL A 142 -17.41 -5.55 -4.31
C VAL A 142 -17.55 -6.70 -5.31
N GLN A 143 -16.73 -7.75 -5.20
CA GLN A 143 -16.84 -8.93 -6.07
C GLN A 143 -17.94 -9.88 -5.57
N VAL A 144 -19.09 -9.74 -6.22
CA VAL A 144 -20.26 -10.61 -6.24
C VAL A 144 -19.94 -12.11 -6.09
N GLY A 145 -20.70 -12.80 -5.21
CA GLY A 145 -20.49 -14.17 -4.67
C GLY A 145 -20.52 -15.39 -5.63
N PRO A 146 -20.54 -16.64 -5.08
CA PRO A 146 -20.26 -17.90 -5.82
C PRO A 146 -21.52 -18.57 -6.43
N PRO A 147 -21.42 -19.61 -7.29
CA PRO A 147 -20.51 -19.87 -8.41
C PRO A 147 -21.26 -20.14 -9.74
N LYS A 148 -20.65 -19.77 -10.87
CA LYS A 148 -20.70 -20.57 -12.11
C LYS A 148 -19.25 -20.69 -12.58
N ASN A 149 -18.82 -21.90 -12.92
CA ASN A 149 -17.49 -22.26 -13.41
C ASN A 149 -17.21 -21.61 -14.78
N ASP A 150 -17.12 -20.28 -14.82
CA ASP A 150 -16.62 -19.55 -15.98
C ASP A 150 -15.17 -19.16 -15.70
N GLY A 151 -14.23 -19.76 -16.44
CA GLY A 151 -12.78 -19.50 -16.30
C GLY A 151 -12.39 -18.02 -16.34
N ARG A 152 -13.24 -17.17 -16.93
CA ARG A 152 -13.08 -15.70 -16.94
C ARG A 152 -13.11 -15.06 -15.54
N LYS A 153 -13.98 -15.52 -14.63
CA LYS A 153 -14.03 -14.98 -13.26
C LYS A 153 -12.78 -15.34 -12.45
N SER A 154 -12.21 -16.53 -12.68
CA SER A 154 -10.94 -16.93 -12.09
C SER A 154 -9.78 -16.06 -12.59
N GLU A 155 -9.77 -15.70 -13.88
CA GLU A 155 -8.73 -14.84 -14.45
C GLU A 155 -8.81 -13.39 -13.93
N THR A 156 -10.00 -12.81 -13.80
CA THR A 156 -10.17 -11.46 -13.22
C THR A 156 -9.79 -11.45 -11.74
N ARG A 157 -10.21 -12.45 -10.96
CA ARG A 157 -9.86 -12.53 -9.53
C ARG A 157 -8.35 -12.68 -9.35
N PHE A 158 -7.73 -13.56 -10.13
CA PHE A 158 -6.27 -13.74 -10.14
C PHE A 158 -5.56 -12.43 -10.51
N THR A 159 -6.01 -11.76 -11.58
CA THR A 159 -5.42 -10.50 -12.07
C THR A 159 -5.48 -9.43 -10.99
N LEU A 160 -6.64 -9.23 -10.35
CA LEU A 160 -6.80 -8.24 -9.30
C LEU A 160 -6.00 -8.59 -8.04
N THR A 161 -5.92 -9.87 -7.67
CA THR A 161 -5.11 -10.32 -6.52
C THR A 161 -3.61 -10.12 -6.80
N ALA A 162 -3.16 -10.43 -8.01
CA ALA A 162 -1.76 -10.27 -8.41
C ALA A 162 -1.36 -8.80 -8.58
N GLU A 163 -2.22 -7.98 -9.17
CA GLU A 163 -2.04 -6.52 -9.23
C GLU A 163 -1.87 -5.96 -7.82
N ALA A 164 -2.82 -6.27 -6.95
CA ALA A 164 -2.84 -5.78 -5.60
C ALA A 164 -1.75 -6.34 -4.67
N GLY A 165 -1.08 -7.43 -5.05
CA GLY A 165 0.11 -7.92 -4.36
C GLY A 165 1.42 -7.31 -4.87
N LEU A 166 1.40 -6.70 -6.06
CA LEU A 166 2.57 -6.12 -6.72
C LEU A 166 2.60 -4.59 -6.69
N ASN A 167 1.44 -3.95 -6.52
CA ASN A 167 1.24 -2.50 -6.53
C ASN A 167 2.18 -1.76 -5.56
N ASP A 168 2.22 -2.12 -4.28
CA ASP A 168 3.01 -1.46 -3.24
C ASP A 168 4.50 -1.67 -3.52
N GLY A 169 4.87 -2.86 -4.00
CA GLY A 169 6.21 -3.17 -4.49
C GLY A 169 6.66 -2.23 -5.62
N MET A 170 5.78 -1.97 -6.58
CA MET A 170 6.04 -1.08 -7.71
C MET A 170 5.99 0.41 -7.32
N ALA A 171 5.31 0.77 -6.22
CA ALA A 171 5.25 2.14 -5.71
C ALA A 171 6.59 2.62 -5.12
N PHE A 172 7.35 1.71 -4.51
CA PHE A 172 8.61 2.02 -3.84
C PHE A 172 9.65 2.73 -4.72
N PRO A 173 9.95 2.26 -5.95
CA PRO A 173 10.83 2.98 -6.86
C PRO A 173 10.42 4.42 -7.10
N PHE A 174 9.13 4.71 -7.28
CA PHE A 174 8.65 6.09 -7.50
C PHE A 174 8.69 6.94 -6.23
N THR A 175 8.48 6.33 -5.06
CA THR A 175 8.70 7.00 -3.77
C THR A 175 10.16 7.43 -3.62
N TRP A 176 11.11 6.55 -3.98
CA TRP A 176 12.53 6.90 -4.03
C TRP A 176 12.86 7.94 -5.10
N LEU A 177 12.17 7.93 -6.24
CA LEU A 177 12.31 8.95 -7.27
C LEU A 177 11.96 10.34 -6.70
N ALA A 178 10.82 10.44 -6.01
CA ALA A 178 10.41 11.67 -5.35
C ALA A 178 11.43 12.16 -4.32
N ILE A 179 11.99 11.25 -3.51
CA ILE A 179 13.05 11.57 -2.54
C ILE A 179 14.29 12.12 -3.25
N VAL A 180 14.74 11.48 -4.32
CA VAL A 180 15.92 11.93 -5.09
C VAL A 180 15.67 13.30 -5.72
N LEU A 181 14.48 13.53 -6.28
CA LEU A 181 14.10 14.83 -6.83
C LEU A 181 14.05 15.92 -5.75
N ALA A 182 13.53 15.61 -4.56
CA ALA A 182 13.51 16.56 -3.43
C ALA A 182 14.94 16.91 -2.96
N MET A 183 15.82 15.93 -2.94
CA MET A 183 17.22 16.11 -2.54
C MET A 183 18.00 16.93 -3.57
N GLN A 184 17.80 16.68 -4.87
CA GLN A 184 18.37 17.51 -5.94
C GLN A 184 17.89 18.96 -5.86
N ALA A 185 16.59 19.17 -5.64
CA ALA A 185 16.02 20.50 -5.43
C ALA A 185 16.61 21.22 -4.19
N SER A 186 17.09 20.46 -3.21
CA SER A 186 17.77 20.96 -2.01
C SER A 186 19.28 21.17 -2.20
N GLY A 187 19.80 21.05 -3.43
CA GLY A 187 21.22 21.25 -3.75
C GLY A 187 22.14 20.08 -3.42
N LYS A 188 21.60 18.90 -3.09
CA LYS A 188 22.40 17.68 -2.88
C LYS A 188 22.62 16.95 -4.20
N GLU A 189 23.85 16.53 -4.44
CA GLU A 189 24.18 15.68 -5.59
C GLU A 189 23.68 14.25 -5.38
N MET A 190 22.45 13.98 -5.82
CA MET A 190 21.97 12.61 -6.01
C MET A 190 21.72 12.38 -7.49
N SER A 191 22.33 11.33 -8.05
CA SER A 191 22.17 11.01 -9.46
C SER A 191 20.87 10.27 -9.74
N LEU A 192 20.13 10.69 -10.77
CA LEU A 192 19.01 9.90 -11.33
C LEU A 192 19.48 8.52 -11.82
N LEU A 193 20.76 8.41 -12.22
CA LEU A 193 21.36 7.12 -12.59
C LEU A 193 21.46 6.19 -11.38
N ASN A 194 21.79 6.72 -10.20
CA ASN A 194 21.81 5.94 -8.97
C ASN A 194 20.39 5.50 -8.57
N TRP A 195 19.40 6.38 -8.74
CA TRP A 195 18.00 5.99 -8.57
C TRP A 195 17.63 4.79 -9.47
N PHE A 196 17.90 4.90 -10.77
CA PHE A 196 17.57 3.86 -11.74
C PHE A 196 18.32 2.55 -11.45
N GLY A 197 19.64 2.63 -11.23
CA GLY A 197 20.48 1.46 -11.01
C GLY A 197 20.24 0.80 -9.66
N TYR A 198 20.31 1.56 -8.56
CA TYR A 198 20.24 1.02 -7.21
C TYR A 198 18.80 0.85 -6.71
N HIS A 199 17.97 1.91 -6.79
CA HIS A 199 16.64 1.90 -6.18
C HIS A 199 15.60 1.16 -7.01
N LEU A 200 15.68 1.24 -8.34
CA LEU A 200 14.78 0.52 -9.24
C LEU A 200 15.33 -0.87 -9.58
N VAL A 201 16.47 -0.97 -10.28
CA VAL A 201 16.93 -2.27 -10.82
C VAL A 201 17.46 -3.19 -9.72
N PHE A 202 18.49 -2.76 -8.97
CA PHE A 202 19.18 -3.63 -8.01
C PHE A 202 18.25 -4.12 -6.90
N LYS A 203 17.49 -3.22 -6.25
CA LYS A 203 16.58 -3.61 -5.16
C LYS A 203 15.48 -4.58 -5.62
N ILE A 204 14.90 -4.38 -6.81
CA ILE A 204 13.89 -5.29 -7.35
C ILE A 204 14.51 -6.67 -7.63
N VAL A 205 15.68 -6.72 -8.27
CA VAL A 205 16.37 -7.98 -8.59
C VAL A 205 16.75 -8.73 -7.32
N VAL A 206 17.35 -8.06 -6.34
CA VAL A 206 17.74 -8.68 -5.06
C VAL A 206 16.50 -9.14 -4.29
N GLY A 207 15.45 -8.32 -4.21
CA GLY A 207 14.19 -8.70 -3.58
C GLY A 207 13.56 -9.93 -4.23
N PHE A 208 13.55 -9.99 -5.56
CA PHE A 208 13.08 -11.15 -6.32
C PHE A 208 13.91 -12.41 -6.02
N ILE A 209 15.23 -12.31 -6.03
CA ILE A 209 16.13 -13.45 -5.73
C ILE A 209 15.88 -13.96 -4.32
N ILE A 210 15.87 -13.07 -3.32
CA ILE A 210 15.65 -13.44 -1.92
C ILE A 210 14.28 -14.09 -1.76
N GLY A 211 13.22 -13.48 -2.29
CA GLY A 211 11.87 -14.06 -2.27
C GLY A 211 11.85 -15.46 -2.89
N TYR A 212 12.38 -15.60 -4.11
CA TYR A 212 12.46 -16.90 -4.79
C TYR A 212 13.23 -17.97 -4.00
N THR A 213 14.31 -17.60 -3.30
CA THR A 213 15.10 -18.54 -2.49
C THR A 213 14.43 -18.95 -1.19
N LEU A 214 13.61 -18.08 -0.60
CA LEU A 214 12.95 -18.33 0.68
C LEU A 214 11.56 -18.96 0.52
N GLY A 215 10.93 -18.82 -0.64
CA GLY A 215 9.59 -19.35 -0.95
C GLY A 215 8.48 -18.33 -0.73
#